data_AF-A0A1U7LWY4-F1
#
_entry.id   AF-A0A1U7LWY4-F1
#
_cell.length_a   1.000
_cell.length_b   1.000
_cell.length_c   1.000
_cell.angle_alpha   90.00
_cell.angle_beta   90.00
_cell.angle_gamma   90.00
#
_symmetry.space_group_name_H-M   'P 1'
#
loop_
_entity.id
_entity.type
_entity.pdbx_description
1 polymer ?
#
loop_
_entity_poly.entity_id
_entity_poly.type
_entity_poly.pdbx_seq_one_letter_code
_entity_poly.pdbx_strand_id
1 'polypeptide(L)'
;MFYWNRLLGSPLLAYEELKQQTLYLPILIMMAVTARNFHHTVPYSNKIAGVLHVVSWLAQFYGHGVHEKRAPALLDNLLQAIFLAPFFVFIEVLFMLGYRPTLQARLESIFVKDREAFERKSSKKPQ
;
A
#
# COMPACT_ATOMS: atom_id res chain seq x y z
N MET A 1 26.69 -14.15 -14.66
CA MET A 1 27.44 -13.15 -13.86
C MET A 1 27.83 -11.88 -14.65
N PHE A 2 27.81 -11.86 -16.00
CA PHE A 2 28.27 -10.72 -16.82
C PHE A 2 27.26 -9.57 -17.03
N TYR A 3 25.95 -9.81 -16.92
CA TYR A 3 24.93 -8.75 -17.10
C TYR A 3 24.71 -7.87 -15.87
N TRP A 4 25.04 -8.38 -14.67
CA TRP A 4 24.83 -7.68 -13.40
C TRP A 4 25.74 -6.46 -13.22
N ASN A 5 27.00 -6.53 -13.69
CA ASN A 5 27.93 -5.39 -13.61
C ASN A 5 27.55 -4.23 -14.54
N ARG A 6 26.84 -4.50 -15.66
CA ARG A 6 26.41 -3.46 -16.60
C ARG A 6 25.13 -2.75 -16.15
N LEU A 7 24.28 -3.42 -15.38
CA LEU A 7 23.07 -2.85 -14.77
C LEU A 7 23.42 -1.95 -13.56
N LEU A 8 24.32 -2.39 -12.68
CA LEU A 8 24.73 -1.62 -11.50
C LEU A 8 25.63 -0.42 -11.81
N GLY A 9 26.26 -0.39 -12.99
CA GLY A 9 27.19 0.68 -13.40
C GLY A 9 26.59 1.80 -14.24
N SER A 10 25.28 1.76 -14.55
CA SER A 10 24.69 2.79 -15.42
C SER A 10 24.34 4.06 -14.61
N PRO A 11 24.88 5.23 -14.97
CA PRO A 11 24.60 6.47 -14.24
C PRO A 11 23.12 6.88 -14.33
N LEU A 12 22.39 6.41 -15.36
CA LEU A 12 20.95 6.64 -15.51
C LEU A 12 20.11 5.86 -14.49
N LEU A 13 20.43 4.59 -14.22
CA LEU A 13 19.72 3.83 -13.18
C LEU A 13 20.06 4.37 -11.79
N ALA A 14 21.33 4.72 -11.54
CA ALA A 14 21.73 5.36 -10.29
C ALA A 14 21.00 6.70 -10.06
N TYR A 15 20.76 7.48 -11.12
CA TYR A 15 19.99 8.72 -11.05
C TYR A 15 18.51 8.49 -10.70
N GLU A 16 17.86 7.50 -11.32
CA GLU A 16 16.45 7.19 -11.03
C GLU A 16 16.28 6.59 -9.62
N GLU A 17 17.21 5.75 -9.16
CA GLU A 17 17.24 5.26 -7.78
C GLU A 17 17.43 6.42 -6.79
N LEU A 18 18.38 7.32 -7.06
CA LEU A 18 18.62 8.50 -6.22
C LEU A 18 17.40 9.42 -6.17
N LYS A 19 16.69 9.58 -7.29
CA LYS A 19 15.46 10.38 -7.38
C LYS A 19 14.32 9.78 -6.56
N GLN A 20 14.12 8.47 -6.65
CA GLN A 20 13.15 7.78 -5.79
C GLN A 20 13.53 7.93 -4.31
N GLN A 21 14.79 7.65 -3.96
CA GLN A 21 15.28 7.79 -2.60
C GLN A 21 15.07 9.21 -2.07
N THR A 22 15.38 10.24 -2.86
CA THR A 22 15.19 11.65 -2.48
C THR A 22 13.72 11.99 -2.21
N LEU A 23 12.78 11.40 -2.95
CA LEU A 23 11.35 11.61 -2.76
C LEU A 23 10.82 10.95 -1.47
N TYR A 24 11.29 9.73 -1.16
CA TYR A 24 10.87 9.01 0.05
C TYR A 24 11.56 9.49 1.32
N LEU A 25 12.80 9.98 1.22
CA LEU A 25 13.63 10.38 2.34
C LEU A 25 12.96 11.37 3.31
N PRO A 26 12.32 12.49 2.88
CA PRO A 26 11.68 13.41 3.81
C PRO A 26 10.52 12.77 4.56
N ILE A 27 9.76 11.86 3.92
CA ILE A 27 8.66 11.12 4.55
C ILE A 27 9.22 10.18 5.62
N LEU A 28 10.27 9.42 5.30
CA LEU A 28 10.88 8.49 6.24
C LEU A 28 11.52 9.22 7.44
N ILE A 29 12.18 10.35 7.20
CA ILE A 29 12.72 11.20 8.26
C ILE A 29 11.58 11.73 9.14
N MET A 30 10.52 12.25 8.54
CA MET A 30 9.36 12.74 9.28
C MET A 30 8.73 11.63 10.15
N MET A 31 8.54 10.43 9.60
CA MET A 31 8.06 9.27 10.35
C MET A 31 8.99 8.89 11.50
N ALA A 32 10.30 8.88 11.28
CA ALA A 32 11.28 8.55 12.32
C ALA A 32 11.33 9.59 13.45
N VAL A 33 11.27 10.88 13.10
CA VAL A 33 11.28 11.98 14.08
C VAL A 33 9.99 11.97 14.90
N THR A 34 8.83 11.80 14.26
CA THR A 34 7.54 11.74 14.96
C THR A 34 7.43 10.50 15.85
N ALA A 35 7.89 9.34 15.39
CA ALA A 35 7.95 8.12 16.20
C ALA A 35 8.88 8.26 17.41
N ARG A 36 10.07 8.87 17.22
CA ARG A 36 11.00 9.17 18.31
C ARG A 36 10.38 10.12 19.32
N ASN A 37 9.77 11.20 18.85
CA ASN A 37 9.10 12.16 19.71
C ASN A 37 7.98 11.49 20.52
N PHE A 38 7.14 10.67 19.89
CA PHE A 38 6.08 9.90 20.56
C PHE A 38 6.63 8.96 21.63
N HIS A 39 7.73 8.25 21.34
CA HIS A 39 8.35 7.34 22.30
C HIS A 39 8.83 8.05 23.57
N HIS A 40 9.41 9.25 23.44
CA HIS A 40 9.96 10.02 24.56
C HIS A 40 8.92 10.86 25.32
N THR A 41 7.84 11.29 24.67
CA THR A 41 6.84 12.20 25.26
C THR A 41 5.66 11.49 25.91
N VAL A 42 5.36 10.25 25.48
CA VAL A 42 4.17 9.52 25.91
C VAL A 42 4.56 8.35 26.81
N PRO A 43 4.15 8.34 28.10
CA PRO A 43 4.31 7.18 28.97
C PRO A 43 3.59 5.96 28.37
N TYR A 44 4.19 4.78 28.49
CA TYR A 44 3.67 3.54 27.89
C TYR A 44 3.51 3.59 26.35
N SER A 45 4.27 4.46 25.66
CA SER A 45 4.27 4.62 24.21
C SER A 45 4.25 3.29 23.44
N ASN A 46 5.08 2.31 23.82
CA ASN A 46 5.12 1.00 23.16
C ASN A 46 3.82 0.20 23.33
N LYS A 47 3.15 0.29 24.50
CA LYS A 47 1.86 -0.38 24.72
C LYS A 47 0.76 0.27 23.88
N ILE A 48 0.72 1.61 23.86
CA ILE A 48 -0.25 2.38 23.07
C ILE A 48 -0.05 2.09 21.58
N ALA A 49 1.19 2.12 21.09
CA ALA A 49 1.53 1.79 19.71
C ALA A 49 1.12 0.34 19.37
N GLY A 50 1.37 -0.62 20.26
CA GLY A 50 0.95 -2.01 20.08
C GLY A 50 -0.57 -2.17 19.97
N VAL A 51 -1.33 -1.52 20.85
CA VAL A 51 -2.79 -1.52 20.79
C VAL A 51 -3.29 -0.90 19.49
N LEU A 52 -2.77 0.28 19.12
CA LEU A 52 -3.13 0.94 17.86
C LEU A 52 -2.80 0.07 16.64
N HIS A 53 -1.67 -0.62 16.67
CA HIS A 53 -1.25 -1.52 15.60
C HIS A 53 -2.26 -2.67 15.43
N VAL A 54 -2.62 -3.35 16.53
CA VAL A 54 -3.59 -4.45 16.50
C VAL A 54 -4.97 -3.95 16.05
N VAL A 55 -5.45 -2.83 16.59
CA VAL A 55 -6.75 -2.24 16.19
C VAL A 55 -6.76 -1.88 14.70
N SER A 56 -5.67 -1.31 14.19
CA SER A 56 -5.55 -0.98 12.76
C SER A 56 -5.61 -2.22 11.87
N TRP A 57 -4.93 -3.31 12.25
CA TRP A 57 -5.02 -4.59 11.55
C TRP A 57 -6.43 -5.19 11.59
N LEU A 58 -7.08 -5.16 12.75
CA LEU A 58 -8.47 -5.62 12.88
C LEU A 58 -9.41 -4.79 11.99
N ALA A 59 -9.22 -3.48 11.93
CA ALA A 59 -9.99 -2.60 11.05
C ALA A 59 -9.75 -2.93 9.56
N GLN A 60 -8.50 -3.20 9.16
CA GLN A 60 -8.18 -3.63 7.79
C GLN A 60 -8.85 -4.96 7.43
N PHE A 61 -8.73 -5.98 8.30
CA PHE A 61 -9.38 -7.27 8.07
C PHE A 61 -10.91 -7.17 8.09
N TYR A 62 -11.46 -6.30 8.95
CA TYR A 62 -12.90 -6.05 8.98
C TYR A 62 -13.40 -5.37 7.70
N GLY A 63 -12.69 -4.34 7.21
CA GLY A 63 -12.99 -3.67 5.94
C GLY A 63 -13.01 -4.66 4.77
N HIS A 64 -11.92 -5.40 4.58
CA HIS A 64 -11.81 -6.39 3.50
C HIS A 64 -12.77 -7.58 3.68
N GLY A 65 -12.93 -8.09 4.89
CA GLY A 65 -13.78 -9.25 5.16
C GLY A 65 -15.28 -8.96 5.06
N VAL A 66 -15.73 -7.83 5.59
CA VAL A 66 -17.17 -7.50 5.69
C VAL A 66 -17.67 -6.72 4.49
N HIS A 67 -16.91 -5.73 4.00
CA HIS A 67 -17.38 -4.86 2.90
C HIS A 67 -17.03 -5.42 1.52
N GLU A 68 -15.93 -6.16 1.38
CA GLU A 68 -15.50 -6.67 0.08
C GLU A 68 -15.88 -8.14 -0.17
N LYS A 69 -16.23 -8.92 0.87
CA LYS A 69 -16.65 -10.36 0.80
C LYS A 69 -15.86 -11.23 -0.18
N ARG A 70 -14.64 -10.83 -0.53
CA ARG A 70 -13.74 -11.51 -1.45
C ARG A 70 -12.76 -12.33 -0.61
N ALA A 71 -12.37 -13.50 -1.09
CA ALA A 71 -11.21 -14.18 -0.53
C ALA A 71 -10.03 -13.20 -0.63
N PRO A 72 -9.35 -12.88 0.48
CA PRO A 72 -8.29 -11.90 0.43
C PRO A 72 -7.22 -12.42 -0.53
N ALA A 73 -6.74 -11.55 -1.43
CA ALA A 73 -5.61 -11.87 -2.33
C ALA A 73 -4.35 -12.34 -1.56
N LEU A 74 -4.36 -12.16 -0.23
CA LEU A 74 -3.44 -12.78 0.72
C LEU A 74 -3.34 -14.31 0.56
N LEU A 75 -4.41 -15.02 0.17
CA LEU A 75 -4.38 -16.49 0.02
C LEU A 75 -3.76 -16.95 -1.31
N ASP A 76 -3.84 -16.12 -2.35
CA ASP A 76 -3.32 -16.46 -3.68
C ASP A 76 -1.91 -15.88 -3.94
N ASN A 77 -1.61 -14.69 -3.40
CA ASN A 77 -0.31 -14.04 -3.52
C ASN A 77 -0.03 -13.05 -2.37
N LEU A 78 0.22 -13.60 -1.17
CA LEU A 78 0.48 -12.87 0.07
C LEU A 78 1.53 -11.77 -0.07
N LEU A 79 2.67 -12.07 -0.70
CA LEU A 79 3.75 -11.10 -0.86
C LEU A 79 3.30 -9.91 -1.72
N GLN A 80 2.66 -10.17 -2.86
CA GLN A 80 2.17 -9.09 -3.72
C GLN A 80 1.14 -8.22 -2.99
N ALA A 81 0.22 -8.83 -2.24
CA ALA A 81 -0.79 -8.11 -1.48
C ALA A 81 -0.15 -7.19 -0.40
N ILE A 82 0.85 -7.70 0.33
CA ILE A 82 1.57 -6.92 1.36
C ILE A 82 2.35 -5.76 0.75
N PHE A 83 3.01 -5.97 -0.39
CA PHE A 83 3.73 -4.89 -1.06
C PHE A 83 2.79 -3.84 -1.65
N LEU A 84 1.68 -4.26 -2.25
CA LEU A 84 0.77 -3.36 -2.99
C LEU A 84 -0.17 -2.57 -2.08
N ALA A 85 -0.56 -3.13 -0.92
CA ALA A 85 -1.50 -2.47 -0.01
C ALA A 85 -1.02 -1.07 0.47
N PRO A 86 0.25 -0.88 0.89
CA PRO A 86 0.77 0.45 1.20
C PRO A 86 0.75 1.42 0.00
N PHE A 87 1.05 0.94 -1.21
CA PHE A 87 0.99 1.76 -2.42
C PHE A 87 -0.44 2.22 -2.74
N PHE A 88 -1.42 1.35 -2.51
CA PHE A 88 -2.83 1.69 -2.71
C PHE A 88 -3.23 2.88 -1.83
N VAL A 89 -2.98 2.80 -0.51
CA VAL A 89 -3.29 3.89 0.43
C VAL A 89 -2.51 5.16 0.09
N PHE A 90 -1.23 5.04 -0.28
CA PHE A 90 -0.41 6.18 -0.64
C PHE A 90 -0.95 6.94 -1.87
N ILE A 91 -1.31 6.22 -2.93
CA ILE A 91 -1.90 6.82 -4.14
C ILE A 91 -3.26 7.44 -3.85
N GLU A 92 -4.06 6.82 -2.99
CA GLU A 92 -5.36 7.37 -2.57
C GLU A 92 -5.21 8.70 -1.81
N VAL A 93 -4.24 8.79 -0.89
CA VAL A 93 -3.92 10.06 -0.22
C VAL A 93 -3.46 11.12 -1.22
N LEU A 94 -2.65 10.75 -2.22
CA LEU A 94 -2.27 11.67 -3.30
C LEU A 94 -3.50 12.14 -4.10
N PHE A 95 -4.47 11.26 -4.38
CA PHE A 95 -5.71 11.63 -5.04
C PHE A 95 -6.56 12.59 -4.20
N MET A 96 -6.63 12.40 -2.87
CA MET A 96 -7.28 13.35 -1.96
C MET A 96 -6.61 14.74 -1.99
N LEU A 97 -5.31 14.79 -2.27
CA LEU A 97 -4.56 16.04 -2.48
C LEU A 97 -4.69 16.60 -3.91
N GLY A 98 -5.53 16.00 -4.77
CA GLY A 98 -5.79 16.45 -6.14
C GLY A 98 -4.79 15.94 -7.18
N TYR A 99 -3.97 14.95 -6.84
CA TYR A 99 -2.99 14.39 -7.79
C TYR A 99 -3.69 13.60 -8.92
N ARG A 100 -3.49 14.00 -10.18
CA ARG A 100 -3.90 13.24 -11.39
C ARG A 100 -5.34 12.68 -11.37
N PRO A 101 -6.38 13.54 -11.40
CA PRO A 101 -7.79 13.11 -11.35
C PRO A 101 -8.20 12.20 -12.53
N THR A 102 -7.56 12.34 -13.69
CA THR A 102 -7.81 11.45 -14.85
C THR A 102 -7.38 10.01 -14.61
N LEU A 103 -6.36 9.80 -13.78
CA LEU A 103 -5.91 8.47 -13.38
C LEU A 103 -6.88 7.85 -12.37
N GLN A 104 -7.33 8.64 -11.40
CA GLN A 104 -8.32 8.23 -10.41
C GLN A 104 -9.61 7.74 -11.10
N ALA A 105 -10.18 8.52 -12.03
CA ALA A 105 -11.39 8.14 -12.75
C ALA A 105 -11.22 6.84 -13.58
N ARG A 106 -10.04 6.63 -14.15
CA ARG A 106 -9.73 5.37 -14.88
C ARG A 106 -9.67 4.18 -13.92
N LEU A 107 -8.99 4.32 -12.79
CA LEU A 107 -8.87 3.26 -11.79
C LEU A 107 -10.24 2.88 -11.21
N GLU A 108 -11.08 3.86 -10.87
CA GLU A 108 -12.44 3.64 -10.41
C GLU A 108 -13.27 2.85 -11.43
N SER A 109 -13.17 3.21 -12.72
CA SER A 109 -13.84 2.47 -13.79
C SER A 109 -13.37 1.00 -13.93
N ILE A 110 -12.10 0.73 -13.63
CA ILE A 110 -11.54 -0.62 -13.63
C ILE A 110 -12.06 -1.41 -12.43
N PHE A 111 -12.08 -0.81 -11.24
CA PHE A 111 -12.60 -1.44 -10.03
C PHE A 111 -14.08 -1.82 -10.15
N VAL A 112 -14.91 -0.93 -10.72
CA VAL A 112 -16.32 -1.22 -10.99
C VAL A 112 -16.47 -2.43 -11.93
N LYS A 113 -15.74 -2.44 -13.05
CA LYS A 113 -15.77 -3.56 -14.01
C LYS A 113 -15.30 -4.88 -13.40
N ASP A 114 -14.24 -4.84 -12.59
CA ASP A 114 -13.73 -6.01 -11.89
C ASP A 114 -14.73 -6.53 -10.85
N ARG A 115 -15.45 -5.63 -10.16
CA ARG A 115 -16.53 -5.99 -9.23
C ARG A 115 -17.67 -6.70 -9.95
N GLU A 116 -18.16 -6.14 -11.04
CA GLU A 116 -19.20 -6.75 -11.88
C GLU A 116 -18.76 -8.09 -12.50
N ALA A 117 -17.50 -8.21 -12.93
CA ALA A 117 -16.96 -9.46 -13.46
C ALA A 117 -16.91 -10.56 -12.39
N PHE A 118 -16.57 -10.22 -11.15
CA PHE A 118 -16.57 -11.14 -10.02
C PHE A 118 -17.99 -11.59 -9.64
N GLU A 119 -18.95 -10.66 -9.56
CA GLU A 119 -20.36 -10.97 -9.28
C GLU A 119 -20.98 -11.90 -10.36
N ARG A 120 -20.61 -11.71 -11.62
CA ARG A 120 -21.01 -12.62 -12.71
C ARG A 120 -20.38 -14.01 -12.60
N LYS A 121 -19.15 -14.12 -12.08
CA LYS A 121 -18.50 -15.41 -11.83
C LYS A 121 -19.07 -16.12 -10.61
N SER A 122 -19.38 -15.38 -9.53
CA SER A 122 -19.96 -15.96 -8.32
C SER A 122 -21.40 -16.46 -8.54
N SER A 123 -22.20 -15.76 -9.36
CA SER A 123 -23.56 -16.18 -9.73
C SER A 123 -23.63 -17.37 -10.70
N LYS A 124 -22.55 -17.68 -11.42
CA LYS A 124 -22.47 -18.80 -12.37
C LYS A 124 -21.88 -20.10 -11.80
N LYS A 125 -21.49 -20.16 -10.53
CA LYS A 125 -20.99 -21.39 -9.92
C LYS A 125 -22.16 -22.40 -9.79
N PRO A 126 -22.17 -23.53 -10.51
CA PRO A 126 -23.17 -24.58 -10.24
C PRO A 126 -22.91 -25.15 -8.85
N GLN A 127 -23.98 -25.51 -8.15
CA GLN A 127 -23.92 -26.24 -6.88
C GLN A 127 -23.12 -27.54 -7.03
#